data_AF-A0A022XF88-F1
#
_entry.id   AF-A0A022XF88-F1
#
_cell.length_a   1.000
_cell.length_b   1.000
_cell.length_c   1.000
_cell.angle_alpha   90.00
_cell.angle_beta   90.00
_cell.angle_gamma   90.00
#
_symmetry.space_group_name_H-M   'P 1'
#
loop_
_entity.id
_entity.type
_entity.pdbx_description
1 polymer ?
#
loop_
_entity_poly.entity_id
_entity_poly.type
_entity_poly.pdbx_seq_one_letter_code
_entity_poly.pdbx_strand_id
1 'polypeptide(L)'
;MGSIRRSKTKRRARDYDQVVADLRSRKHLTQYHSTKDVEDLPGLGKHYCIECAKWFESEYNLVAHRKGKNHKRRLRMLLHEPHTQKTAEAAIGLGVDNGTKTDSNVAMEIETDV
;
A
#
# COMPACT_ATOMS: atom_id res chain seq x y z
N MET A 1 -17.22 -7.88 24.70
CA MET A 1 -16.39 -7.80 23.48
C MET A 1 -16.92 -6.73 22.51
N GLY A 2 -16.54 -5.45 22.68
CA GLY A 2 -17.11 -4.32 21.91
C GLY A 2 -16.52 -4.12 20.50
N SER A 3 -15.40 -4.77 20.18
CA SER A 3 -14.64 -4.53 18.94
C SER A 3 -15.23 -5.18 17.69
N ILE A 4 -16.07 -6.22 17.83
CA ILE A 4 -16.55 -7.05 16.73
C ILE A 4 -17.35 -6.24 15.70
N ARG A 5 -18.11 -5.23 16.12
CA ARG A 5 -18.94 -4.41 15.22
C ARG A 5 -18.12 -3.57 14.23
N ARG A 6 -16.89 -3.19 14.61
CA ARG A 6 -16.00 -2.35 13.78
C ARG A 6 -15.15 -3.19 12.85
N SER A 7 -14.72 -4.37 13.27
CA SER A 7 -13.83 -5.25 12.51
C SER A 7 -14.54 -6.15 11.48
N LYS A 8 -15.86 -6.02 11.30
CA LYS A 8 -16.61 -6.82 10.31
C LYS A 8 -16.16 -6.53 8.89
N THR A 9 -16.16 -7.55 8.04
CA THR A 9 -15.78 -7.48 6.61
C THR A 9 -16.54 -6.40 5.84
N LYS A 10 -17.84 -6.22 6.13
CA LYS A 10 -18.68 -5.18 5.48
C LYS A 10 -18.26 -3.73 5.77
N ARG A 11 -17.35 -3.50 6.74
CA ARG A 11 -16.82 -2.17 7.10
C ARG A 11 -15.30 -2.12 6.97
N ARG A 12 -14.71 -3.07 6.24
CA ARG A 12 -13.27 -3.17 6.08
C ARG A 12 -12.77 -1.96 5.27
N ALA A 13 -11.86 -1.22 5.86
CA ALA A 13 -11.14 -0.15 5.18
C ALA A 13 -9.97 -0.74 4.38
N ARG A 14 -9.41 0.08 3.49
CA ARG A 14 -8.22 -0.28 2.72
C ARG A 14 -7.04 -0.60 3.63
N ASP A 15 -6.37 -1.71 3.33
CA ASP A 15 -5.26 -2.19 4.13
C ASP A 15 -3.98 -1.38 3.89
N TYR A 16 -3.07 -1.43 4.85
CA TYR A 16 -1.89 -0.58 4.88
C TYR A 16 -0.90 -0.89 3.74
N ASP A 17 -0.70 -2.17 3.44
CA ASP A 17 0.09 -2.68 2.32
C ASP A 17 -0.47 -2.22 0.97
N GLN A 18 -1.79 -2.23 0.79
CA GLN A 18 -2.46 -1.71 -0.40
C GLN A 18 -2.21 -0.21 -0.58
N VAL A 19 -2.24 0.56 0.51
CA VAL A 19 -1.92 2.00 0.46
C VAL A 19 -0.44 2.22 0.11
N VAL A 20 0.47 1.40 0.61
CA VAL A 20 1.88 1.46 0.20
C VAL A 20 2.02 1.19 -1.30
N ALA A 21 1.26 0.25 -1.86
CA ALA A 21 1.23 -0.01 -3.30
C ALA A 21 0.66 1.17 -4.11
N ASP A 22 -0.38 1.85 -3.60
CA ASP A 22 -0.91 3.09 -4.21
C ASP A 22 0.15 4.19 -4.27
N LEU A 23 0.90 4.38 -3.19
CA LEU A 23 1.96 5.39 -3.10
C LEU A 23 3.11 5.10 -4.06
N ARG A 24 3.42 3.81 -4.29
CA ARG A 24 4.46 3.37 -5.23
C ARG A 24 4.03 3.48 -6.69
N SER A 25 2.75 3.21 -7.00
CA SER A 25 2.26 3.12 -8.38
C SER A 25 0.97 3.90 -8.59
N ARG A 26 1.05 4.91 -9.46
CA ARG A 26 -0.11 5.69 -9.91
C ARG A 26 -1.18 4.80 -10.57
N LYS A 27 -0.78 3.73 -11.27
CA LYS A 27 -1.71 2.79 -11.92
C LYS A 27 -2.62 2.09 -10.89
N HIS A 28 -2.05 1.69 -9.76
CA HIS A 28 -2.79 1.02 -8.69
C HIS A 28 -3.81 1.97 -8.04
N LEU A 29 -3.41 3.23 -7.83
CA LEU A 29 -4.32 4.27 -7.37
C LEU A 29 -5.46 4.50 -8.37
N THR A 30 -5.17 4.66 -9.66
CA THR A 30 -6.23 4.89 -10.66
C THR A 30 -7.22 3.72 -10.74
N GLN A 31 -6.73 2.48 -10.66
CA GLN A 31 -7.58 1.29 -10.61
C GLN A 31 -8.49 1.29 -9.39
N TYR A 32 -8.00 1.74 -8.23
CA TYR A 32 -8.84 1.89 -7.05
C TYR A 32 -9.93 2.93 -7.24
N HIS A 33 -9.57 4.11 -7.75
CA HIS A 33 -10.51 5.19 -7.99
C HIS A 33 -11.62 4.76 -8.96
N SER A 34 -11.29 3.97 -9.99
CA SER A 34 -12.30 3.43 -10.93
C SER A 34 -13.24 2.40 -10.32
N THR A 35 -12.93 1.81 -9.15
CA THR A 35 -13.87 0.89 -8.47
C THR A 35 -15.03 1.60 -7.78
N LYS A 36 -15.03 2.93 -7.77
CA LYS A 36 -16.01 3.76 -7.07
C LYS A 36 -16.63 4.75 -8.03
N ASP A 37 -17.95 4.79 -8.03
CA ASP A 37 -18.70 5.76 -8.81
C ASP A 37 -18.59 7.14 -8.17
N VAL A 38 -18.39 8.16 -9.02
CA VAL A 38 -18.09 9.53 -8.58
C VAL A 38 -19.25 10.15 -7.81
N GLU A 39 -20.48 9.77 -8.17
CA GLU A 39 -21.72 10.30 -7.60
C GLU A 39 -21.96 9.84 -6.15
N ASP A 40 -21.51 8.63 -5.80
CA ASP A 40 -21.64 8.05 -4.46
C ASP A 40 -20.58 8.56 -3.47
N LEU A 41 -19.54 9.24 -3.98
CA LEU A 41 -18.41 9.67 -3.18
C LEU A 41 -18.63 11.07 -2.58
N PRO A 42 -18.20 11.29 -1.32
CA PRO A 42 -18.17 12.63 -0.74
C PRO A 42 -17.39 13.60 -1.63
N GLY A 43 -17.95 14.79 -1.86
CA GLY A 43 -17.31 15.83 -2.66
C GLY A 43 -17.07 15.43 -4.12
N LEU A 44 -17.90 14.53 -4.67
CA LEU A 44 -17.76 13.98 -6.03
C LEU A 44 -16.35 13.41 -6.30
N GLY A 45 -15.77 12.77 -5.29
CA GLY A 45 -14.45 12.17 -5.43
C GLY A 45 -13.32 13.17 -5.75
N LYS A 46 -13.45 14.45 -5.38
CA LYS A 46 -12.39 15.46 -5.61
C LYS A 46 -11.35 15.49 -4.51
N HIS A 47 -11.78 15.33 -3.26
CA HIS A 47 -10.91 15.50 -2.09
C HIS A 47 -10.55 14.16 -1.45
N TYR A 48 -9.44 13.57 -1.90
CA TYR A 48 -8.96 12.28 -1.42
C TYR A 48 -7.64 12.37 -0.64
N CYS A 49 -7.55 11.70 0.50
CA CYS A 49 -6.28 11.43 1.17
C CYS A 49 -5.85 9.99 0.91
N ILE A 50 -4.72 9.84 0.22
CA ILE A 50 -4.16 8.55 -0.18
C ILE A 50 -3.71 7.76 1.06
N GLU A 51 -3.03 8.39 2.01
CA GLU A 51 -2.43 7.69 3.16
C GLU A 51 -3.48 7.07 4.09
N CYS A 52 -4.62 7.75 4.24
CA CYS A 52 -5.73 7.32 5.08
C CYS A 52 -6.85 6.62 4.29
N ALA A 53 -6.73 6.53 2.97
CA ALA A 53 -7.75 6.02 2.05
C ALA A 53 -9.16 6.56 2.35
N LYS A 54 -9.27 7.88 2.49
CA LYS A 54 -10.52 8.54 2.90
C LYS A 54 -10.88 9.71 1.98
N TRP A 55 -12.15 9.76 1.62
CA TRP A 55 -12.79 10.83 0.87
C TRP A 55 -13.36 11.90 1.81
N PHE A 56 -13.27 13.16 1.38
CA PHE A 56 -13.77 14.33 2.09
C PHE A 56 -14.73 15.13 1.21
N GLU A 57 -15.64 15.86 1.84
CA GLU A 57 -16.60 16.72 1.13
C GLU A 57 -15.96 17.99 0.54
N SER A 58 -14.93 18.54 1.18
CA SER A 58 -14.33 19.83 0.86
C SER A 58 -12.81 19.84 1.06
N GLU A 59 -12.14 20.79 0.41
CA GLU A 59 -10.69 20.96 0.53
C GLU A 59 -10.27 21.36 1.95
N TYR A 60 -11.05 22.23 2.60
CA TYR A 60 -10.78 22.66 3.97
C TYR A 60 -10.67 21.47 4.94
N ASN A 61 -11.59 20.51 4.82
CA ASN A 61 -11.60 19.31 5.66
C ASN A 61 -10.40 18.38 5.38
N LEU A 62 -9.97 18.30 4.12
CA LEU A 62 -8.78 17.54 3.75
C LEU A 62 -7.50 18.17 4.34
N VAL A 63 -7.39 19.50 4.29
CA VAL A 63 -6.26 20.23 4.89
C VAL A 63 -6.26 20.08 6.41
N ALA A 64 -7.42 20.22 7.05
CA ALA A 64 -7.55 20.01 8.49
C ALA A 64 -7.21 18.56 8.89
N HIS A 65 -7.64 17.57 8.11
CA HIS A 65 -7.32 16.16 8.31
C HIS A 65 -5.80 15.91 8.28
N ARG A 66 -5.09 16.46 7.30
CA ARG A 66 -3.63 16.31 7.16
C ARG A 66 -2.87 16.84 8.39
N LYS A 67 -3.36 17.91 9.00
CA LYS A 67 -2.76 18.48 10.24
C LYS A 67 -3.03 17.64 11.49
N GLY A 68 -4.05 16.78 11.46
CA GLY A 68 -4.52 15.98 12.60
C GLY A 68 -3.60 14.85 13.04
N LYS A 69 -3.73 14.43 14.31
CA LYS A 69 -2.91 13.38 14.93
C LYS A 69 -3.07 12.00 14.27
N ASN A 70 -4.28 11.66 13.83
CA ASN A 70 -4.56 10.36 13.19
C ASN A 70 -3.81 10.20 11.88
N HIS A 71 -3.79 11.25 11.05
CA HIS A 71 -3.05 11.28 9.80
C HIS A 71 -1.54 11.15 10.05
N LYS A 72 -0.99 11.95 10.99
CA LYS A 72 0.42 11.85 11.40
C LYS A 72 0.80 10.48 11.96
N ARG A 73 -0.12 9.79 12.64
CA ARG A 73 0.08 8.40 13.07
C ARG A 73 0.12 7.44 11.88
N ARG A 74 -0.77 7.63 10.90
CA ARG A 74 -0.80 6.82 9.68
C ARG A 74 0.47 7.00 8.85
N LEU A 75 0.99 8.22 8.73
CA LEU A 75 2.28 8.49 8.08
C LEU A 75 3.47 7.80 8.76
N ARG A 76 3.49 7.76 10.09
CA ARG A 76 4.53 7.00 10.83
C ARG A 76 4.43 5.50 10.59
N MET A 77 3.21 4.96 10.48
CA MET A 77 3.05 3.58 10.02
C MET A 77 3.59 3.45 8.58
N LEU A 78 3.17 4.38 7.68
CA LEU A 78 3.63 4.72 6.30
C LEU A 78 5.09 4.38 6.01
N LEU A 79 5.92 4.74 6.97
CA LEU A 79 7.37 4.74 6.82
C LEU A 79 7.97 3.34 6.90
N HIS A 80 7.33 2.43 7.63
CA HIS A 80 7.83 1.08 7.80
C HIS A 80 7.43 0.19 6.62
N GLU A 81 8.30 -0.77 6.30
CA GLU A 81 8.01 -1.77 5.29
C GLU A 81 6.70 -2.51 5.62
N PRO A 82 5.78 -2.66 4.66
CA PRO A 82 4.55 -3.39 4.92
C PRO A 82 4.83 -4.85 5.22
N HIS A 83 4.18 -5.35 6.26
CA HIS A 83 4.18 -6.78 6.53
C HIS A 83 3.45 -7.52 5.41
N THR A 84 4.11 -8.48 4.78
CA THR A 84 3.56 -9.30 3.70
C THR A 84 3.56 -10.77 4.09
N GLN A 85 2.87 -11.60 3.29
CA GLN A 85 2.88 -13.04 3.51
C GLN A 85 4.31 -13.61 3.44
N LYS A 86 5.14 -13.10 2.53
CA LYS A 86 6.55 -13.50 2.38
C LYS A 86 7.37 -13.22 3.64
N THR A 87 7.14 -12.08 4.30
CA THR A 87 7.85 -11.76 5.55
C THR A 87 7.42 -12.69 6.69
N ALA A 88 6.16 -13.14 6.70
CA ALA A 88 5.67 -14.10 7.69
C ALA A 88 6.27 -15.50 7.46
N GLU A 89 6.34 -15.94 6.21
CA GLU A 89 6.93 -17.23 5.83
C GLU A 89 8.43 -17.25 6.15
N ALA A 90 9.17 -16.19 5.78
CA ALA A 90 10.59 -16.06 6.07
C ALA A 90 10.88 -16.11 7.58
N ALA A 91 10.00 -15.57 8.43
CA ALA A 91 10.14 -15.64 9.88
C ALA A 91 10.03 -17.07 10.45
N ILE A 92 9.36 -17.98 9.73
CA ILE A 92 9.23 -19.41 10.09
C ILE A 92 10.33 -20.25 9.39
N GLY A 93 11.19 -19.62 8.57
CA GLY A 93 12.20 -20.32 7.76
C GLY A 93 11.64 -20.92 6.46
N LEU A 94 10.43 -20.54 6.05
CA LEU A 94 9.86 -20.88 4.75
C LEU A 94 10.23 -19.78 3.75
N GLY A 95 11.08 -20.10 2.77
CA GLY A 95 11.52 -19.13 1.78
C GLY A 95 12.06 -19.81 0.53
N VAL A 96 12.05 -19.07 -0.58
CA VAL A 96 12.76 -19.45 -1.80
C VAL A 96 14.15 -18.83 -1.74
N ASP A 97 15.15 -19.63 -1.35
CA ASP A 97 16.55 -19.35 -1.65
C ASP A 97 16.76 -19.55 -3.16
N ASN A 98 16.29 -18.57 -3.93
CA ASN A 98 16.79 -18.39 -5.28
C ASN A 98 18.24 -17.93 -5.09
N GLY A 99 19.18 -18.88 -5.10
CA GLY A 99 20.61 -18.60 -4.95
C GLY A 99 21.09 -17.47 -5.89
N THR A 100 22.32 -17.02 -5.71
CA THR A 100 22.92 -16.00 -6.59
C THR A 100 22.71 -16.38 -8.04
N LYS A 101 21.92 -15.57 -8.77
CA LYS A 101 21.80 -15.73 -10.22
C LYS A 101 23.20 -15.54 -10.79
N THR A 102 23.78 -16.61 -11.31
CA THR A 102 24.97 -16.50 -12.13
C THR A 102 24.53 -15.81 -13.41
N ASP A 103 24.91 -14.54 -13.58
CA ASP A 103 24.72 -13.84 -14.83
C ASP A 103 25.47 -14.61 -15.91
N SER A 104 24.73 -15.26 -16.81
CA SER A 104 25.27 -16.10 -17.89
C SER A 104 26.18 -15.34 -18.86
N ASN A 105 26.23 -14.00 -18.79
CA ASN A 105 27.15 -13.18 -19.56
C ASN A 105 28.59 -13.22 -19.01
N VAL A 106 28.83 -13.52 -17.73
CA VAL A 106 30.20 -13.59 -17.18
C VAL A 106 30.89 -14.91 -17.57
N ALA A 107 30.13 -15.97 -17.83
CA ALA A 107 30.68 -17.26 -18.23
C ALA A 107 31.25 -17.25 -19.67
N MET A 108 30.74 -16.38 -20.55
CA MET A 108 31.13 -16.36 -21.96
C MET A 108 32.42 -15.54 -22.23
N GLU A 109 32.79 -14.62 -21.34
CA GLU A 109 34.03 -13.84 -21.46
C GLU A 109 35.28 -14.63 -21.01
N ILE A 110 35.12 -15.66 -20.16
CA ILE A 110 36.24 -16.45 -19.64
C ILE A 110 36.74 -17.50 -20.67
N GLU A 111 35.89 -17.91 -21.62
CA GLU A 111 36.23 -18.93 -22.63
C GLU A 111 37.00 -18.37 -23.84
N THR A 112 37.11 -17.04 -23.99
CA THR A 112 37.75 -16.41 -25.16
C THR A 112 39.21 -16.00 -24.96
N ASP A 113 39.79 -16.20 -23.77
CA ASP A 113 41.15 -15.75 -23.39
C ASP A 113 42.18 -16.88 -23.21
N VAL A 114 42.02 -18.03 -23.90
CA VAL A 114 43.04 -19.11 -24.00
C VAL A 114 43.42 -19.39 -25.44
#